data_AF-A0AA86I0T2-F1
#
_entry.id   AF-A0AA86I0T2-F1
#
_cell.length_a   1.000
_cell.length_b   1.000
_cell.length_c   1.000
_cell.angle_alpha   90.00
_cell.angle_beta   90.00
_cell.angle_gamma   90.00
#
_symmetry.space_group_name_H-M   'P 1'
#
loop_
_entity.id
_entity.type
_entity.pdbx_description
1 polymer ?
#
loop_
_entity_poly.entity_id
_entity_poly.type
_entity_poly.pdbx_seq_one_letter_code
_entity_poly.pdbx_strand_id
1 'polypeptide(L)'
;MKTLFFQEQKLYLVEIVEDIVFYSASSLQAQRNRYPFQTDVSKDGVIAKGTTGYMIKRWGRMYFSPDANQKGIERFTPPDQPHVLIPYKKVKNKYRIMLSFVIKAEK
;
A
#
# COMPACT_ATOMS: atom_id res chain seq x y z
N MET A 1 -24.92 -21.23 -7.73
CA MET A 1 -23.74 -21.07 -8.60
C MET A 1 -22.76 -20.11 -7.94
N LYS A 2 -21.53 -20.59 -7.68
CA LYS A 2 -20.27 -19.89 -7.34
C LYS A 2 -20.37 -18.63 -6.47
N THR A 3 -20.21 -18.82 -5.17
CA THR A 3 -19.68 -17.81 -4.24
C THR A 3 -18.40 -17.24 -4.86
N LEU A 4 -18.45 -15.99 -5.33
CA LEU A 4 -17.27 -15.28 -5.80
C LEU A 4 -16.34 -15.10 -4.61
N PHE A 5 -15.36 -16.00 -4.47
CA PHE A 5 -14.24 -15.85 -3.55
C PHE A 5 -13.39 -14.65 -3.98
N PHE A 6 -13.89 -13.44 -3.70
CA PHE A 6 -13.13 -12.20 -3.74
C PHE A 6 -12.32 -12.04 -2.44
N GLN A 7 -11.74 -13.14 -1.97
CA GLN A 7 -10.97 -13.16 -0.75
C GLN A 7 -9.61 -12.51 -1.00
N GLU A 8 -9.22 -11.62 -0.09
CA GLU A 8 -7.88 -11.06 -0.08
C GLU A 8 -6.88 -12.17 0.27
N GLN A 9 -5.88 -12.36 -0.59
CA GLN A 9 -4.81 -13.31 -0.35
C GLN A 9 -3.52 -12.54 -0.05
N LYS A 10 -2.99 -12.68 1.17
CA LYS A 10 -1.65 -12.19 1.51
C LYS A 10 -0.60 -13.11 0.87
N LEU A 11 0.33 -12.55 0.13
CA LEU A 11 1.36 -13.29 -0.61
C LEU A 11 2.70 -13.27 0.14
N TYR A 12 3.20 -12.08 0.44
CA TYR A 12 4.50 -11.90 1.11
C TYR A 12 4.55 -10.55 1.84
N LEU A 13 5.26 -10.51 2.95
CA LEU A 13 5.62 -9.28 3.66
C LEU A 13 6.81 -8.65 2.93
N VAL A 14 6.72 -7.35 2.65
CA VAL A 14 7.74 -6.60 1.92
C VAL A 14 8.10 -5.32 2.63
N GLU A 15 9.27 -4.81 2.27
CA GLU A 15 9.74 -3.48 2.63
C GLU A 15 10.15 -2.73 1.37
N ILE A 16 9.72 -1.47 1.28
CA ILE A 16 10.08 -0.57 0.19
C ILE A 16 11.55 -0.16 0.32
N VAL A 17 12.33 -0.31 -0.75
CA VAL A 17 13.79 -0.09 -0.70
C VAL A 17 14.26 1.29 -1.14
N GLU A 18 13.37 2.07 -1.77
CA GLU A 18 13.60 3.45 -2.22
C GLU A 18 12.31 4.26 -2.18
N ASP A 19 12.41 5.59 -2.13
CA ASP A 19 11.22 6.46 -2.08
C ASP A 19 10.38 6.34 -3.36
N ILE A 20 9.06 6.26 -3.20
CA ILE A 20 8.10 6.10 -4.31
C ILE A 20 7.08 7.21 -4.28
N VAL A 21 6.98 7.97 -5.37
CA VAL A 21 5.89 8.92 -5.57
C VAL A 21 4.62 8.16 -5.94
N PHE A 22 3.71 8.00 -4.99
CA PHE A 22 2.41 7.38 -5.22
C PHE A 22 1.54 8.30 -6.08
N TYR A 23 1.44 9.57 -5.66
CA TYR A 23 0.78 10.65 -6.37
C TYR A 23 1.52 11.97 -6.16
N SER A 24 1.39 12.92 -7.09
CA SER A 24 1.92 14.27 -6.91
C SER A 24 0.99 15.11 -6.03
N ALA A 25 1.53 16.09 -5.32
CA ALA A 25 0.75 17.04 -4.51
C ALA A 25 -0.30 17.83 -5.31
N SER A 26 -0.11 17.95 -6.64
CA SER A 26 -1.03 18.58 -7.58
C SER A 26 -2.12 17.65 -8.13
N SER A 27 -2.05 16.35 -7.85
CA SER A 27 -2.99 15.37 -8.41
C SER A 27 -4.37 15.45 -7.76
N LEU A 28 -5.40 15.00 -8.48
CA LEU A 28 -6.76 14.84 -7.93
C LEU A 28 -6.75 13.92 -6.70
N GLN A 29 -5.84 12.94 -6.64
CA GLN A 29 -5.68 12.07 -5.49
C GLN A 29 -5.12 12.82 -4.27
N ALA A 30 -4.17 13.73 -4.46
CA ALA A 30 -3.71 14.62 -3.40
C ALA A 30 -4.82 15.55 -2.90
N GLN A 31 -5.64 16.09 -3.81
CA GLN A 31 -6.80 16.91 -3.43
C GLN A 31 -7.82 16.13 -2.60
N ARG A 32 -8.13 14.89 -3.00
CA ARG A 32 -9.03 14.00 -2.25
C ARG A 32 -8.48 13.57 -0.90
N ASN A 33 -7.16 13.39 -0.80
CA ASN A 33 -6.49 13.01 0.44
C ASN A 33 -6.20 14.21 1.36
N ARG A 34 -6.40 15.45 0.87
CA ARG A 34 -6.27 16.67 1.66
C ARG A 34 -7.45 16.75 2.62
N TYR A 35 -7.14 16.69 3.91
CA TYR A 35 -8.14 16.89 4.94
C TYR A 35 -8.10 18.38 5.31
N PRO A 36 -9.21 19.12 5.26
CA PRO A 36 -9.22 20.57 5.42
C PRO A 36 -8.72 21.05 6.80
N PHE A 37 -8.59 20.15 7.77
CA PHE A 37 -8.20 20.45 9.15
C PHE A 37 -6.84 19.84 9.57
N GLN A 38 -6.01 19.38 8.63
CA GLN A 38 -4.65 18.88 8.92
C GLN A 38 -3.59 19.75 8.26
N THR A 39 -3.12 20.78 8.98
CA THR A 39 -2.04 21.69 8.55
C THR A 39 -0.64 21.13 8.78
N ASP A 40 -0.47 20.19 9.72
CA ASP A 40 0.86 19.85 10.25
C ASP A 40 1.53 18.62 9.59
N VAL A 41 0.87 17.96 8.65
CA VAL A 41 1.42 16.79 7.96
C VAL A 41 1.60 17.06 6.47
N SER A 42 2.85 17.03 6.01
CA SER A 42 3.17 17.11 4.59
C SER A 42 2.62 15.88 3.85
N LYS A 43 1.46 16.03 3.20
CA LYS A 43 0.86 15.02 2.32
C LYS A 43 1.46 15.10 0.92
N ASP A 44 2.74 14.78 0.81
CA ASP A 44 3.48 14.82 -0.45
C ASP A 44 3.24 13.60 -1.34
N GLY A 45 2.50 12.59 -0.85
CA GLY A 45 2.17 11.39 -1.60
C GLY A 45 3.36 10.45 -1.77
N VAL A 46 4.40 10.60 -0.96
CA VAL A 46 5.61 9.78 -1.02
C VAL A 46 5.52 8.62 -0.04
N ILE A 47 5.67 7.40 -0.58
CA ILE A 47 5.91 6.20 0.21
C ILE A 47 7.41 6.16 0.50
N ALA A 48 7.79 6.26 1.77
CA ALA A 48 9.18 6.33 2.16
C ALA A 48 9.88 4.97 2.03
N LYS A 49 11.18 4.99 1.78
CA LYS A 49 12.06 3.85 2.02
C LYS A 49 11.88 3.34 3.44
N GLY A 50 11.82 2.02 3.59
CA GLY A 50 11.58 1.35 4.87
C GLY A 50 10.10 1.16 5.20
N THR A 51 9.17 1.71 4.41
CA THR A 51 7.73 1.41 4.57
C THR A 51 7.50 -0.09 4.37
N THR A 52 6.88 -0.72 5.37
CA THR A 52 6.56 -2.14 5.36
C THR A 52 5.09 -2.37 5.04
N GLY A 53 4.78 -3.57 4.57
CA GLY A 53 3.42 -3.97 4.27
C GLY A 53 3.33 -5.31 3.55
N TYR A 54 2.12 -5.70 3.21
CA TYR A 54 1.87 -6.95 2.49
C TYR A 54 1.70 -6.69 1.00
N MET A 55 2.33 -7.54 0.20
CA MET A 55 1.89 -7.78 -1.16
C MET A 55 0.69 -8.73 -1.12
N ILE A 56 -0.43 -8.26 -1.64
CA ILE A 56 -1.71 -8.97 -1.61
C ILE A 56 -2.25 -9.17 -3.04
N LYS A 57 -3.09 -10.18 -3.20
CA LYS A 57 -3.94 -10.36 -4.37
C LYS A 57 -5.39 -10.12 -3.98
N ARG A 58 -6.05 -9.18 -4.65
CA ARG A 58 -7.47 -8.85 -4.46
C ARG A 58 -8.11 -8.58 -5.81
N TRP A 59 -9.30 -9.14 -6.07
CA TRP A 59 -10.00 -9.03 -7.35
C TRP A 59 -9.14 -9.40 -8.58
N GLY A 60 -8.31 -10.43 -8.45
CA GLY A 60 -7.39 -10.87 -9.51
C GLY A 60 -6.19 -9.93 -9.77
N ARG A 61 -6.06 -8.83 -9.04
CA ARG A 61 -4.97 -7.85 -9.18
C ARG A 61 -4.05 -7.87 -7.96
N MET A 62 -2.78 -7.53 -8.16
CA MET A 62 -1.80 -7.41 -7.09
C MET A 62 -1.70 -5.97 -6.60
N TYR A 63 -1.65 -5.82 -5.28
CA TYR A 63 -1.49 -4.54 -4.61
C TYR A 63 -0.45 -4.65 -3.51
N PHE A 64 0.20 -3.53 -3.22
CA PHE A 64 0.90 -3.32 -1.98
C PHE A 64 -0.07 -2.67 -0.98
N SER A 65 -0.20 -3.30 0.18
CA SER A 65 -1.01 -2.84 1.31
C SER A 65 -0.04 -2.51 2.46
N PRO A 66 0.28 -1.22 2.66
CA PRO A 66 1.20 -0.80 3.71
C PRO A 66 0.60 -1.04 5.10
N ASP A 67 1.45 -1.27 6.10
CA ASP A 67 1.01 -1.34 7.50
C ASP A 67 0.39 0.00 7.91
N ALA A 68 -0.87 -0.03 8.36
CA ALA A 68 -1.64 1.14 8.72
C ALA A 68 -1.14 1.83 10.00
N ASN A 69 -0.42 1.11 10.87
CA ASN A 69 0.02 1.62 12.17
C ASN A 69 1.48 2.12 12.17
N GLN A 70 2.14 2.15 11.01
CA GLN A 70 3.53 2.60 10.90
C GLN A 70 3.62 4.12 10.79
N LYS A 71 4.71 4.69 11.31
CA LYS A 71 5.02 6.11 11.19
C LYS A 71 5.26 6.49 9.72
N GLY A 72 4.74 7.63 9.27
CA GLY A 72 4.93 8.14 7.90
C GLY A 72 3.87 7.70 6.90
N ILE A 73 2.89 6.89 7.31
CA ILE A 73 1.74 6.50 6.47
C ILE A 73 0.91 7.74 6.07
N GLU A 74 0.81 8.70 6.99
CA GLU A 74 0.07 9.96 6.87
C GLU A 74 0.55 10.85 5.72
N ARG A 75 1.75 10.62 5.19
CA ARG A 75 2.29 11.32 4.02
C ARG A 75 1.54 11.00 2.73
N PHE A 76 0.95 9.81 2.66
CA PHE A 76 0.29 9.34 1.44
C PHE A 76 -1.11 8.76 1.68
N THR A 77 -1.58 8.62 2.92
CA THR A 77 -2.96 8.24 3.25
C THR A 77 -3.69 9.34 4.04
N PRO A 78 -5.03 9.41 3.94
CA PRO A 78 -5.83 10.15 4.92
C PRO A 78 -5.69 9.53 6.32
N PRO A 79 -5.77 10.33 7.40
CA PRO A 79 -5.73 9.84 8.78
C PRO A 79 -6.88 8.88 9.10
N ASP A 80 -8.08 9.18 8.59
CA ASP A 80 -9.30 8.40 8.85
C ASP A 80 -9.41 7.17 7.93
N GLN A 81 -8.50 7.04 6.96
CA GLN A 81 -8.47 5.95 5.99
C GLN A 81 -7.02 5.48 5.74
N PRO A 82 -6.35 4.90 6.74
CA PRO A 82 -4.96 4.45 6.61
C PRO A 82 -4.83 3.20 5.73
N HIS A 83 -5.94 2.53 5.41
CA HIS A 83 -5.98 1.36 4.54
C HIS A 83 -6.01 1.75 3.06
N VAL A 84 -4.83 1.81 2.45
CA VAL A 84 -4.67 2.09 1.01
C VAL A 84 -4.20 0.86 0.25
N LEU A 85 -4.73 0.66 -0.96
CA LEU A 85 -4.23 -0.34 -1.89
C LEU A 85 -3.43 0.34 -2.99
N ILE A 86 -2.11 0.19 -2.93
CA ILE A 86 -1.20 0.76 -3.93
C ILE A 86 -1.04 -0.26 -5.06
N PRO A 87 -1.31 0.11 -6.33
CA PRO A 87 -1.15 -0.82 -7.46
C PRO A 87 0.27 -1.37 -7.54
N TYR A 88 0.42 -2.68 -7.74
CA TYR A 88 1.73 -3.34 -7.84
C TYR A 88 2.69 -2.64 -8.83
N LYS A 89 2.16 -2.11 -9.95
CA LYS A 89 2.95 -1.39 -10.96
C LYS A 89 3.76 -0.22 -10.37
N LYS A 90 3.29 0.43 -9.29
CA LYS A 90 3.97 1.55 -8.62
C LYS A 90 5.17 1.11 -7.79
N VAL A 91 5.10 -0.09 -7.22
CA VAL A 91 6.13 -0.65 -6.33
C VAL A 91 7.01 -1.69 -7.02
N LYS A 92 6.71 -2.04 -8.28
CA LYS A 92 7.42 -3.08 -9.03
C LYS A 92 8.94 -2.80 -9.03
N ASN A 93 9.72 -3.79 -8.60
CA ASN A 93 11.18 -3.73 -8.47
C ASN A 93 11.71 -2.73 -7.42
N LYS A 94 10.84 -2.20 -6.56
CA LYS A 94 11.17 -1.20 -5.53
C LYS A 94 10.90 -1.70 -4.12
N TYR A 95 10.93 -3.02 -3.94
CA TYR A 95 10.75 -3.65 -2.63
C TYR A 95 11.65 -4.87 -2.49
N ARG A 96 11.92 -5.24 -1.23
CA ARG A 96 12.51 -6.53 -0.86
C ARG A 96 11.48 -7.39 -0.15
N ILE A 97 11.54 -8.70 -0.36
CA ILE A 97 10.71 -9.65 0.37
C ILE A 97 11.36 -9.88 1.73
N MET A 98 10.61 -9.64 2.80
CA MET A 98 11.03 -9.93 4.17
C MET A 98 10.58 -11.31 4.62
N LEU A 99 9.35 -11.70 4.29
CA LEU A 99 8.79 -12.98 4.66
C LEU A 99 7.87 -13.49 3.54
N SER A 100 8.09 -14.71 3.07
CA SER A 100 7.24 -15.38 2.09
C SER A 100 6.35 -16.41 2.77
N PHE A 101 5.04 -16.31 2.56
CA PHE A 101 4.10 -17.33 3.02
C PHE A 101 4.02 -18.40 1.95
N VAL A 102 4.83 -19.46 2.06
CA VAL A 102 4.70 -20.63 1.18
C VAL A 102 3.40 -21.33 1.56
N ILE A 103 2.37 -21.14 0.75
CA ILE A 103 1.18 -21.98 0.81
C ILE A 103 1.60 -23.33 0.22
N LYS A 104 1.97 -24.29 1.08
CA LYS A 104 2.03 -25.69 0.66
C LYS A 104 0.63 -26.06 0.20
N ALA A 105 0.43 -26.19 -1.10
CA ALA A 105 -0.70 -26.92 -1.62
C ALA A 105 -0.42 -28.40 -1.30
N GLU A 106 -1.06 -28.93 -0.27
CA GLU A 106 -1.14 -30.37 -0.09
C GLU A 106 -1.85 -30.95 -1.33
N LYS A 107 -1.21 -31.98 -1.88
CA LYS A 107 -1.50 -32.60 -3.18
C LYS A 107 -2.54 -33.69 -3.02
#